data_AF-A0A6V8LHC3-F1
#
_entry.id   AF-A0A6V8LHC3-F1
#
_cell.length_a   1.000
_cell.length_b   1.000
_cell.length_c   1.000
_cell.angle_alpha   90.00
_cell.angle_beta   90.00
_cell.angle_gamma   90.00
#
_symmetry.space_group_name_H-M   'P 1'
#
loop_
_entity.id
_entity.type
_entity.pdbx_description
1 polymer ?
#
loop_
_entity_poly.entity_id
_entity_poly.type
_entity_poly.pdbx_seq_one_letter_code
_entity_poly.pdbx_strand_id
1 'polypeptide(L)'
;MRPVAALLVWYLVRRRRIEESELTAVDGWIDESGMTPKTYYDRACNAAESGFTLLALQDLRLALGLDRLRKAAPGDPSFVSLRGHPEFIRLTDGRRMLENSSVFRPFASRLAAIGIHLPAQLANGTPPDDELAKTLEESVAKVASLRGLARLATACPEADRALEWTDLLAAENVSTLAQLNIHLTNDGRHLAQRLQSRAMPRNVVAPTEDQLRAWASTPVGV
;
A
#
# COMPACT_ATOMS: atom_id res chain seq x y z
N MET A 1 31.03 38.54 -6.62
CA MET A 1 30.34 37.30 -6.18
C MET A 1 28.82 37.54 -6.06
N ARG A 2 28.04 37.47 -7.16
CA ARG A 2 26.56 37.46 -7.16
C ARG A 2 25.88 36.69 -8.34
N PRO A 3 26.40 35.59 -8.94
CA PRO A 3 25.65 34.90 -10.00
C PRO A 3 24.79 33.70 -9.51
N VAL A 4 25.03 33.17 -8.31
CA VAL A 4 24.40 31.90 -7.86
C VAL A 4 22.93 32.07 -7.43
N ALA A 5 22.58 33.20 -6.82
CA ALA A 5 21.20 33.45 -6.37
C ALA A 5 20.22 33.63 -7.55
N ALA A 6 20.66 34.25 -8.64
CA ALA A 6 19.83 34.44 -9.84
C ALA A 6 19.55 33.10 -10.57
N LEU A 7 20.53 32.19 -10.59
CA LEU A 7 20.40 30.85 -11.15
C LEU A 7 19.45 29.97 -10.32
N LEU A 8 19.50 30.06 -8.98
CA LEU A 8 18.58 29.35 -8.09
C LEU A 8 17.14 29.85 -8.22
N VAL A 9 16.93 31.16 -8.29
CA VAL A 9 15.59 31.74 -8.50
C VAL A 9 15.05 31.36 -9.88
N TRP A 10 15.87 31.43 -10.93
CA TRP A 10 15.47 30.99 -12.26
C TRP A 10 15.17 29.50 -12.33
N TYR A 11 15.96 28.65 -11.66
CA TYR A 11 15.72 27.21 -11.58
C TYR A 11 14.43 26.89 -10.80
N LEU A 12 14.16 27.57 -9.69
CA LEU A 12 12.94 27.39 -8.90
C LEU A 12 11.70 27.91 -9.64
N VAL A 13 11.79 29.04 -10.33
CA VAL A 13 10.70 29.57 -11.17
C VAL A 13 10.46 28.67 -12.37
N ARG A 14 11.51 28.15 -13.01
CA ARG A 14 11.39 27.23 -14.15
C ARG A 14 10.85 25.87 -13.71
N ARG A 15 11.27 25.35 -12.56
CA ARG A 15 10.74 24.13 -11.96
C ARG A 15 9.27 24.28 -11.59
N ARG A 16 8.89 25.39 -10.95
CA ARG A 16 7.48 25.70 -10.65
C ARG A 16 6.63 25.85 -11.91
N ARG A 17 7.18 26.42 -12.98
CA ARG A 17 6.50 26.57 -14.28
C ARG A 17 6.42 25.27 -15.07
N ILE A 18 7.36 24.34 -14.91
CA ILE A 18 7.32 22.98 -15.46
C ILE A 18 6.33 22.14 -14.66
N GLU A 19 6.33 22.23 -13.33
CA GLU A 19 5.32 21.61 -12.46
C GLU A 19 3.92 22.15 -12.79
N GLU A 20 3.75 23.47 -13.01
CA GLU A 20 2.50 24.12 -13.45
C GLU A 20 2.09 23.80 -14.90
N SER A 21 3.06 23.54 -15.79
CA SER A 21 2.82 23.12 -17.18
C SER A 21 2.41 21.65 -17.28
N GLU A 22 3.01 20.77 -16.48
CA GLU A 22 2.62 19.36 -16.38
C GLU A 22 1.29 19.21 -15.62
N LEU A 23 0.98 20.13 -14.69
CA LEU A 23 -0.33 20.34 -14.07
C LEU A 23 -1.43 20.56 -15.12
N THR A 24 -1.23 21.45 -16.09
CA THR A 24 -2.24 21.72 -17.15
C THR A 24 -2.43 20.59 -18.17
N ALA A 25 -1.44 19.70 -18.33
CA ALA A 25 -1.52 18.61 -19.30
C ALA A 25 -2.29 17.38 -18.79
N VAL A 26 -2.41 17.21 -17.47
CA VAL A 26 -3.10 16.07 -16.83
C VAL A 26 -4.37 16.48 -16.06
N ASP A 27 -4.55 17.78 -15.77
CA ASP A 27 -5.81 18.35 -15.20
C ASP A 27 -6.99 18.41 -16.20
N GLY A 28 -6.78 18.02 -17.46
CA GLY A 28 -7.75 18.12 -18.54
C GLY A 28 -8.72 16.95 -18.71
N TRP A 29 -8.77 15.97 -17.79
CA TRP A 29 -9.82 14.95 -17.84
C TRP A 29 -11.11 15.54 -17.29
N ILE A 30 -11.95 15.98 -18.21
CA ILE A 30 -13.31 16.44 -17.96
C ILE A 30 -14.22 15.28 -18.34
N ASP A 31 -15.02 14.79 -17.39
CA ASP A 31 -16.02 13.77 -17.71
C ASP A 31 -17.17 14.35 -18.56
N GLU A 32 -18.11 13.51 -19.00
CA GLU A 32 -19.26 13.92 -19.80
C GLU A 32 -20.15 14.97 -19.09
N SER A 33 -19.97 15.18 -17.78
CA SER A 33 -20.68 16.14 -16.94
C SER A 33 -19.91 17.44 -16.70
N GLY A 34 -18.72 17.62 -17.30
CA GLY A 34 -17.93 18.85 -17.10
C GLY A 34 -17.10 18.86 -15.81
N MET A 35 -17.01 17.76 -15.07
CA MET A 35 -16.36 17.72 -13.76
C MET A 35 -14.91 17.25 -13.84
N THR A 36 -14.04 17.90 -13.05
CA THR A 36 -12.62 17.55 -12.91
C THR A 36 -12.39 16.69 -11.66
N PRO A 37 -11.28 15.91 -11.60
CA PRO A 37 -10.91 15.17 -10.39
C PRO A 37 -10.85 16.01 -9.12
N LYS A 38 -10.44 17.29 -9.24
CA LYS A 38 -10.46 18.24 -8.13
C LYS A 38 -11.88 18.57 -7.67
N THR A 39 -12.82 18.76 -8.61
CA THR A 39 -14.23 19.03 -8.30
C THR A 39 -14.86 17.87 -7.54
N TYR A 40 -14.53 16.64 -7.95
CA TYR A 40 -14.94 15.43 -7.23
C TYR A 40 -14.32 15.33 -5.83
N TYR A 41 -13.06 15.72 -5.67
CA TYR A 41 -12.40 15.74 -4.36
C TYR A 41 -13.08 16.71 -3.40
N ASP A 42 -13.34 17.95 -3.83
CA ASP A 42 -13.98 18.98 -3.01
C ASP A 42 -15.42 18.55 -2.60
N ARG A 43 -16.15 17.90 -3.51
CA ARG A 43 -17.46 17.31 -3.19
C ARG A 43 -17.36 16.17 -2.18
N ALA A 44 -16.35 15.32 -2.31
CA ALA A 44 -16.12 14.23 -1.37
C ALA A 44 -15.86 14.76 0.04
N CYS A 45 -15.06 15.82 0.19
CA CYS A 45 -14.81 16.47 1.48
C CYS A 45 -16.10 16.98 2.12
N ASN A 46 -16.89 17.77 1.39
CA ASN A 46 -18.17 18.30 1.88
C ASN A 46 -19.16 17.20 2.29
N ALA A 47 -19.23 16.11 1.49
CA ALA A 47 -20.08 14.98 1.79
C ALA A 47 -19.62 14.23 3.05
N ALA A 48 -18.31 14.07 3.25
CA ALA A 48 -17.75 13.42 4.43
C ALA A 48 -17.99 14.22 5.72
N GLU A 49 -17.80 15.55 5.68
CA GLU A 49 -18.09 16.46 6.79
C GLU A 49 -19.58 16.48 7.14
N SER A 50 -20.45 16.36 6.14
CA SER A 50 -21.90 16.29 6.31
C SER A 50 -22.41 14.90 6.71
N GLY A 51 -21.53 13.90 6.86
CA GLY A 51 -21.89 12.53 7.25
C GLY A 51 -22.47 11.66 6.14
N PHE A 52 -22.42 12.11 4.87
CA PHE A 52 -22.88 11.34 3.71
C PHE A 52 -21.80 10.37 3.21
N THR A 53 -21.52 9.34 4.00
CA THR A 53 -20.44 8.36 3.75
C THR A 53 -20.42 7.78 2.34
N LEU A 54 -21.56 7.30 1.81
CA LEU A 54 -21.60 6.67 0.49
C LEU A 54 -21.29 7.65 -0.65
N LEU A 55 -21.84 8.87 -0.55
CA LEU A 55 -21.59 9.92 -1.55
C LEU A 55 -20.13 10.38 -1.50
N ALA A 56 -19.58 10.55 -0.30
CA ALA A 56 -18.17 10.90 -0.11
C ALA A 56 -17.23 9.87 -0.75
N LEU A 57 -17.50 8.57 -0.55
CA LEU A 57 -16.69 7.49 -1.13
C LEU A 57 -16.83 7.42 -2.67
N GLN A 58 -18.03 7.65 -3.20
CA GLN A 58 -18.27 7.67 -4.64
C GLN A 58 -17.53 8.82 -5.32
N ASP A 59 -17.67 10.04 -4.79
CA ASP A 59 -17.01 11.23 -5.31
C ASP A 59 -15.48 11.11 -5.12
N LEU A 60 -15.02 10.56 -3.99
CA LEU A 60 -13.59 10.30 -3.79
C LEU A 60 -13.05 9.28 -4.81
N ARG A 61 -13.80 8.23 -5.14
CA ARG A 61 -13.39 7.26 -6.17
C ARG A 61 -13.21 7.90 -7.55
N LEU A 62 -14.04 8.87 -7.90
CA LEU A 62 -13.94 9.64 -9.15
C LEU A 62 -12.78 10.65 -9.10
N ALA A 63 -12.49 11.20 -7.93
CA ALA A 63 -11.36 12.11 -7.70
C ALA A 63 -9.98 11.44 -7.77
N LEU A 64 -9.90 10.18 -7.34
CA LEU A 64 -8.64 9.45 -7.13
C LEU A 64 -7.95 8.92 -8.40
N GLY A 65 -8.35 9.43 -9.57
CA GLY A 65 -7.58 9.28 -10.81
C GLY A 65 -6.20 9.96 -10.75
N LEU A 66 -5.96 10.84 -9.77
CA LEU A 66 -4.67 11.51 -9.55
C LEU A 66 -3.98 11.03 -8.28
N ASP A 67 -2.78 10.45 -8.40
CA ASP A 67 -1.99 9.91 -7.28
C ASP A 67 -1.69 10.94 -6.17
N ARG A 68 -1.63 12.24 -6.50
CA ARG A 68 -1.44 13.31 -5.52
C ARG A 68 -2.64 13.45 -4.57
N LEU A 69 -3.87 13.30 -5.08
CA LEU A 69 -5.10 13.38 -4.28
C LEU A 69 -5.25 12.14 -3.41
N ARG A 70 -4.82 10.98 -3.94
CA ARG A 70 -4.73 9.72 -3.19
C ARG A 70 -3.84 9.85 -1.96
N LYS A 71 -2.66 10.46 -2.10
CA LYS A 71 -1.72 10.67 -0.98
C LYS A 71 -2.17 11.74 0.01
N ALA A 72 -2.97 12.72 -0.42
CA ALA A 72 -3.46 13.80 0.44
C ALA A 72 -4.65 13.37 1.31
N ALA A 73 -5.56 12.55 0.77
CA ALA A 73 -6.81 12.17 1.43
C ALA A 73 -6.66 11.58 2.85
N PRO A 74 -5.67 10.72 3.17
CA PRO A 74 -5.50 10.21 4.54
C PRO A 74 -5.24 11.30 5.58
N GLY A 75 -4.54 12.37 5.18
CA GLY A 75 -4.18 13.50 6.02
C GLY A 75 -5.25 14.60 6.07
N ASP A 76 -6.26 14.54 5.21
CA ASP A 76 -7.31 15.55 5.11
C ASP A 76 -8.23 15.49 6.35
N PRO A 77 -8.48 16.62 7.05
CA PRO A 77 -9.41 16.67 8.17
C PRO A 77 -10.85 16.30 7.79
N SER A 78 -11.25 16.56 6.55
CA SER A 78 -12.62 16.34 6.06
C SER A 78 -13.02 14.86 6.09
N PHE A 79 -12.02 13.96 6.00
CA PHE A 79 -12.23 12.51 5.94
C PHE A 79 -11.98 11.78 7.28
N VAL A 80 -11.86 12.51 8.40
CA VAL A 80 -11.63 11.88 9.73
C VAL A 80 -12.63 10.76 10.02
N SER A 81 -13.90 10.97 9.69
CA SER A 81 -14.99 9.99 9.87
C SER A 81 -14.84 8.72 9.01
N LEU A 82 -14.09 8.79 7.91
CA LEU A 82 -13.92 7.71 6.94
C LEU A 82 -12.61 6.93 7.12
N ARG A 83 -11.69 7.36 7.99
CA ARG A 83 -10.36 6.73 8.13
C ARG A 83 -10.38 5.25 8.52
N GLY A 84 -11.41 4.81 9.23
CA GLY A 84 -11.63 3.40 9.54
C GLY A 84 -12.46 2.64 8.49
N HIS A 85 -12.97 3.33 7.47
CA HIS A 85 -13.85 2.73 6.47
C HIS A 85 -13.02 1.92 5.46
N PRO A 86 -13.31 0.62 5.23
CA PRO A 86 -12.55 -0.24 4.33
C PRO A 86 -12.37 0.33 2.91
N GLU A 87 -13.46 0.87 2.35
CA GLU A 87 -13.44 1.46 1.01
C GLU A 87 -12.56 2.72 0.95
N PHE A 88 -12.56 3.55 2.00
CA PHE A 88 -11.71 4.74 2.06
C PHE A 88 -10.24 4.34 2.10
N ILE A 89 -9.88 3.39 2.96
CA ILE A 89 -8.52 2.84 3.07
C ILE A 89 -8.05 2.30 1.72
N ARG A 90 -8.88 1.50 1.03
CA ARG A 90 -8.58 0.96 -0.29
C ARG A 90 -8.33 2.06 -1.32
N LEU A 91 -9.17 3.09 -1.29
CA LEU A 91 -9.12 4.23 -2.19
C LEU A 91 -7.87 5.10 -1.97
N THR A 92 -7.50 5.38 -0.72
CA THR A 92 -6.45 6.34 -0.38
C THR A 92 -5.06 5.75 -0.21
N ASP A 93 -4.95 4.51 0.26
CA ASP A 93 -3.62 3.91 0.46
C ASP A 93 -3.09 3.32 -0.85
N GLY A 94 -3.98 2.93 -1.79
CA GLY A 94 -3.62 2.19 -3.00
C GLY A 94 -3.01 0.80 -2.72
N ARG A 95 -2.69 0.52 -1.45
CA ARG A 95 -2.15 -0.72 -0.94
C ARG A 95 -3.25 -1.76 -0.87
N ARG A 96 -2.91 -2.95 -1.30
CA ARG A 96 -3.81 -4.10 -1.25
C ARG A 96 -4.08 -4.46 0.22
N MET A 97 -5.35 -4.71 0.52
CA MET A 97 -5.82 -5.12 1.82
C MET A 97 -5.48 -6.60 2.04
N LEU A 98 -5.44 -7.04 3.31
CA LEU A 98 -5.16 -8.43 3.68
C LEU A 98 -6.09 -9.43 2.97
N GLU A 99 -7.34 -9.07 2.68
CA GLU A 99 -8.28 -9.90 1.89
C GLU A 99 -7.80 -10.25 0.46
N ASN A 100 -6.92 -9.41 -0.11
CA ASN A 100 -6.39 -9.60 -1.45
C ASN A 100 -5.27 -10.66 -1.49
N SER A 101 -4.65 -10.98 -0.35
CA SER A 101 -3.65 -12.04 -0.23
C SER A 101 -4.30 -13.40 -0.01
N SER A 102 -3.85 -14.42 -0.73
CA SER A 102 -4.29 -15.81 -0.54
C SER A 102 -3.94 -16.36 0.85
N VAL A 103 -2.87 -15.86 1.48
CA VAL A 103 -2.43 -16.32 2.81
C VAL A 103 -3.26 -15.70 3.92
N PHE A 104 -3.64 -14.42 3.79
CA PHE A 104 -4.41 -13.71 4.80
C PHE A 104 -5.93 -13.80 4.59
N ARG A 105 -6.40 -14.08 3.38
CA ARG A 105 -7.84 -14.17 3.04
C ARG A 105 -8.66 -15.07 3.97
N PRO A 106 -8.18 -16.25 4.43
CA PRO A 106 -8.94 -17.08 5.38
C PRO A 106 -9.23 -16.36 6.71
N PHE A 107 -8.42 -15.37 7.09
CA PHE A 107 -8.51 -14.64 8.35
C PHE A 107 -9.08 -13.23 8.18
N ALA A 108 -9.23 -12.75 6.93
CA ALA A 108 -9.50 -11.35 6.64
C ALA A 108 -10.78 -10.81 7.27
N SER A 109 -11.85 -11.60 7.33
CA SER A 109 -13.11 -11.18 7.98
C SER A 109 -12.96 -10.99 9.49
N ARG A 110 -12.27 -11.91 10.16
CA ARG A 110 -11.99 -11.85 11.60
C ARG A 110 -11.04 -10.70 11.94
N LEU A 111 -10.02 -10.49 11.11
CA LEU A 111 -9.10 -9.35 11.24
C LEU A 111 -9.82 -8.01 11.03
N ALA A 112 -10.69 -7.92 10.02
CA ALA A 112 -11.47 -6.71 9.76
C ALA A 112 -12.43 -6.38 10.91
N ALA A 113 -13.00 -7.38 11.59
CA ALA A 113 -13.89 -7.19 12.74
C ALA A 113 -13.20 -6.51 13.94
N ILE A 114 -11.87 -6.62 14.03
CA ILE A 114 -11.03 -5.95 15.04
C ILE A 114 -10.24 -4.76 14.48
N GLY A 115 -10.62 -4.26 13.29
CA GLY A 115 -10.02 -3.07 12.66
C GLY A 115 -8.68 -3.30 11.96
N ILE A 116 -8.29 -4.55 11.69
CA ILE A 116 -7.05 -4.91 10.99
C ILE A 116 -7.36 -5.22 9.52
N HIS A 117 -6.96 -4.32 8.64
CA HIS A 117 -7.21 -4.38 7.19
C HIS A 117 -5.92 -4.46 6.37
N LEU A 118 -4.82 -3.92 6.90
CA LEU A 118 -3.54 -3.74 6.21
C LEU A 118 -2.41 -4.55 6.86
N PRO A 119 -1.38 -4.96 6.10
CA PRO A 119 -0.19 -5.61 6.65
C PRO A 119 0.47 -4.82 7.78
N ALA A 120 0.58 -3.49 7.65
CA ALA A 120 1.18 -2.66 8.68
C ALA A 120 0.42 -2.75 10.01
N GLN A 121 -0.92 -2.77 9.97
CA GLN A 121 -1.76 -2.88 11.16
C GLN A 121 -1.55 -4.25 11.85
N LEU A 122 -1.47 -5.33 11.08
CA LEU A 122 -1.18 -6.67 11.62
C LEU A 122 0.26 -6.78 12.17
N ALA A 123 1.22 -6.10 11.53
CA ALA A 123 2.63 -6.09 11.90
C ALA A 123 2.90 -5.37 13.23
N ASN A 124 2.10 -4.35 13.56
CA ASN A 124 2.24 -3.46 14.73
C ASN A 124 2.08 -4.15 16.09
N GLY A 125 1.75 -5.45 16.12
CA GLY A 125 1.79 -6.21 17.37
C GLY A 125 0.54 -6.10 18.24
N THR A 126 -0.45 -5.28 17.86
CA THR A 126 -1.69 -5.04 18.61
C THR A 126 -2.89 -5.64 17.85
N PRO A 127 -3.77 -6.44 18.49
CA PRO A 127 -3.68 -6.96 19.88
C PRO A 127 -2.58 -8.03 20.04
N PRO A 128 -2.09 -8.38 21.24
CA PRO A 128 -1.06 -9.40 21.45
C PRO A 128 -1.32 -10.75 20.77
N ASP A 129 -0.28 -11.55 20.51
CA ASP A 129 -0.38 -12.80 19.73
C ASP A 129 -1.37 -13.81 20.32
N ASP A 130 -1.46 -13.91 21.64
CA ASP A 130 -2.34 -14.82 22.36
C ASP A 130 -3.82 -14.39 22.28
N GLU A 131 -4.09 -13.10 22.33
CA GLU A 131 -5.44 -12.55 22.12
C GLU A 131 -5.86 -12.69 20.66
N LEU A 132 -4.95 -12.37 19.74
CA LEU A 132 -5.19 -12.51 18.31
C LEU A 132 -5.40 -13.97 17.92
N ALA A 133 -4.66 -14.91 18.52
CA ALA A 133 -4.82 -16.34 18.31
C ALA A 133 -6.23 -16.82 18.68
N LYS A 134 -6.80 -16.32 19.79
CA LYS A 134 -8.19 -16.62 20.17
C LYS A 134 -9.18 -16.08 19.15
N THR A 135 -9.01 -14.83 18.71
CA THR A 135 -9.88 -14.19 17.72
C THR A 135 -9.84 -14.90 16.36
N LEU A 136 -8.67 -15.39 15.97
CA LEU A 136 -8.49 -16.09 14.71
C LEU A 136 -8.79 -17.59 14.79
N GLU A 137 -9.03 -18.13 16.00
CA GLU A 137 -9.16 -19.57 16.27
C GLU A 137 -7.96 -20.38 15.77
N GLU A 138 -6.76 -19.84 15.99
CA GLU A 138 -5.50 -20.37 15.47
C GLU A 138 -4.46 -20.52 16.57
N SER A 139 -3.35 -21.21 16.27
CA SER A 139 -2.23 -21.28 17.21
C SER A 139 -1.45 -19.96 17.28
N VAL A 140 -0.85 -19.67 18.45
CA VAL A 140 0.06 -18.52 18.63
C VAL A 140 1.21 -18.55 17.61
N ALA A 141 1.73 -19.73 17.29
CA ALA A 141 2.75 -19.91 16.27
C ALA A 141 2.26 -19.49 14.86
N LYS A 142 1.01 -19.81 14.51
CA LYS A 142 0.40 -19.38 13.25
C LYS A 142 0.25 -17.86 13.21
N VAL A 143 -0.19 -17.24 14.29
CA VAL A 143 -0.29 -15.77 14.39
C VAL A 143 1.07 -15.10 14.24
N ALA A 144 2.10 -15.61 14.92
CA ALA A 144 3.47 -15.12 14.78
C ALA A 144 3.97 -15.22 13.32
N SER A 145 3.64 -16.32 12.63
CA SER A 145 3.93 -16.49 11.20
C SER A 145 3.20 -15.46 10.32
N LEU A 146 1.90 -15.23 10.57
CA LEU A 146 1.12 -14.20 9.86
C LEU A 146 1.70 -12.80 10.08
N ARG A 147 2.14 -12.47 11.30
CA ARG A 147 2.83 -11.21 11.60
C ARG A 147 4.17 -11.08 10.90
N GLY A 148 4.93 -12.18 10.83
CA GLY A 148 6.16 -12.23 10.04
C GLY A 148 5.91 -11.87 8.58
N LEU A 149 4.89 -12.49 7.97
CA LEU A 149 4.47 -12.21 6.60
C LEU A 149 3.97 -10.76 6.43
N ALA A 150 3.24 -10.23 7.42
CA ALA A 150 2.76 -8.86 7.39
C ALA A 150 3.92 -7.85 7.45
N ARG A 151 4.96 -8.13 8.23
CA ARG A 151 6.21 -7.36 8.27
C ARG A 151 6.97 -7.45 6.96
N LEU A 152 7.06 -8.65 6.37
CA LEU A 152 7.62 -8.83 5.02
C LEU A 152 6.91 -7.94 4.02
N ALA A 153 5.58 -8.03 3.93
CA ALA A 153 4.79 -7.21 3.01
C ALA A 153 4.99 -5.71 3.25
N THR A 154 5.09 -5.27 4.51
CA THR A 154 5.32 -3.86 4.86
C THR A 154 6.71 -3.37 4.45
N ALA A 155 7.71 -4.23 4.48
CA ALA A 155 9.08 -3.93 4.07
C ALA A 155 9.32 -4.09 2.55
N CYS A 156 8.30 -4.45 1.77
CA CYS A 156 8.45 -4.68 0.34
C CYS A 156 8.79 -3.37 -0.40
N PRO A 157 9.83 -3.34 -1.25
CA PRO A 157 10.20 -2.14 -2.02
C PRO A 157 9.12 -1.75 -3.04
N GLU A 158 8.34 -2.71 -3.52
CA GLU A 158 7.20 -2.48 -4.44
C GLU A 158 5.88 -2.69 -3.70
N ALA A 159 5.33 -1.60 -3.17
CA ALA A 159 4.10 -1.62 -2.36
C ALA A 159 2.90 -2.25 -3.11
N ASP A 160 2.78 -2.02 -4.41
CA ASP A 160 1.66 -2.51 -5.23
C ASP A 160 1.68 -4.03 -5.43
N ARG A 161 2.87 -4.64 -5.33
CA ARG A 161 3.10 -6.09 -5.47
C ARG A 161 3.33 -6.79 -4.14
N ALA A 162 3.40 -6.05 -3.04
CA ALA A 162 3.81 -6.55 -1.73
C ALA A 162 3.06 -7.83 -1.32
N LEU A 163 1.73 -7.86 -1.47
CA LEU A 163 0.94 -9.04 -1.10
C LEU A 163 1.15 -10.23 -2.05
N GLU A 164 1.21 -9.99 -3.36
CA GLU A 164 1.40 -11.06 -4.35
C GLU A 164 2.78 -11.73 -4.16
N TRP A 165 3.82 -10.92 -3.94
CA TRP A 165 5.17 -11.42 -3.69
C TRP A 165 5.29 -12.11 -2.34
N THR A 166 4.63 -11.58 -1.30
CA THR A 166 4.56 -12.23 0.01
C THR A 166 3.86 -13.58 -0.07
N ASP A 167 2.80 -13.72 -0.88
CA ASP A 167 2.13 -15.00 -1.13
C ASP A 167 3.04 -16.02 -1.84
N LEU A 168 3.90 -15.57 -2.76
CA LEU A 168 4.89 -16.43 -3.41
C LEU A 168 5.96 -16.89 -2.43
N LEU A 169 6.46 -15.98 -1.58
CA LEU A 169 7.43 -16.29 -0.52
C LEU A 169 6.86 -17.23 0.54
N ALA A 170 5.62 -17.03 0.95
CA ALA A 170 4.94 -17.91 1.89
C ALA A 170 4.84 -19.36 1.36
N ALA A 171 4.61 -19.53 0.04
CA ALA A 171 4.60 -20.83 -0.61
C ALA A 171 5.98 -21.53 -0.66
N GLU A 172 7.05 -20.75 -0.45
CA GLU A 172 8.43 -21.23 -0.29
C GLU A 172 8.86 -21.33 1.19
N ASN A 173 7.90 -21.25 2.12
CA ASN A 173 8.14 -21.25 3.57
C ASN A 173 9.00 -20.07 4.07
N VAL A 174 9.01 -18.96 3.33
CA VAL A 174 9.66 -17.71 3.73
C VAL A 174 8.63 -16.80 4.36
N SER A 175 8.70 -16.67 5.69
CA SER A 175 7.75 -15.91 6.51
C SER A 175 8.37 -14.72 7.24
N THR A 176 9.68 -14.50 7.14
CA THR A 176 10.38 -13.36 7.75
C THR A 176 11.49 -12.83 6.85
N LEU A 177 11.92 -11.59 7.06
CA LEU A 177 13.09 -11.01 6.38
C LEU A 177 14.38 -11.79 6.69
N ALA A 178 14.53 -12.30 7.91
CA ALA A 178 15.67 -13.13 8.28
C ALA A 178 15.73 -14.43 7.45
N GLN A 179 14.59 -15.12 7.29
CA GLN A 179 14.50 -16.30 6.44
C GLN A 179 14.81 -15.96 4.98
N LEU A 180 14.27 -14.86 4.45
CA LEU A 180 14.59 -14.40 3.10
C LEU A 180 16.10 -14.19 2.93
N ASN A 181 16.75 -13.53 3.88
CA ASN A 181 18.18 -13.27 3.84
C ASN A 181 19.02 -14.57 3.88
N ILE A 182 18.60 -15.57 4.67
CA ILE A 182 19.23 -16.89 4.70
C ILE A 182 19.13 -17.56 3.32
N HIS A 183 17.94 -17.57 2.70
CA HIS A 183 17.77 -18.14 1.37
C HIS A 183 18.60 -17.43 0.30
N LEU A 184 18.70 -16.10 0.36
CA LEU A 184 19.51 -15.31 -0.58
C LEU A 184 21.02 -15.51 -0.41
N THR A 185 21.47 -15.79 0.82
CA THR A 185 22.87 -16.09 1.12
C THR A 185 23.26 -17.47 0.59
N ASN A 186 22.37 -18.44 0.72
CA ASN A 186 22.62 -19.81 0.28
C ASN A 186 22.49 -19.93 -1.24
N ASP A 187 21.38 -19.45 -1.81
CA ASP A 187 21.08 -19.62 -3.23
C ASP A 187 19.95 -18.69 -3.74
N GLY A 188 20.26 -17.40 -3.87
CA GLY A 188 19.28 -16.40 -4.30
C GLY A 188 18.75 -16.59 -5.73
N ARG A 189 19.59 -17.09 -6.64
CA ARG A 189 19.20 -17.32 -8.03
C ARG A 189 18.20 -18.46 -8.14
N HIS A 190 18.42 -19.58 -7.45
CA HIS A 190 17.45 -20.67 -7.46
C HIS A 190 16.14 -20.28 -6.75
N LEU A 191 16.18 -19.45 -5.71
CA LEU A 191 14.94 -18.91 -5.12
C LEU A 191 14.15 -18.09 -6.14
N ALA A 192 14.79 -17.15 -6.84
CA ALA A 192 14.11 -16.33 -7.85
C ALA A 192 13.49 -17.18 -8.97
N GLN A 193 14.19 -18.23 -9.43
CA GLN A 193 13.66 -19.18 -10.42
C GLN A 193 12.44 -19.94 -9.92
N ARG A 194 12.45 -20.42 -8.66
CA ARG A 194 11.29 -21.11 -8.07
C ARG A 194 10.09 -20.18 -7.93
N LEU A 195 10.32 -18.93 -7.51
CA LEU A 195 9.26 -17.92 -7.44
C LEU A 195 8.68 -17.61 -8.83
N GLN A 196 9.52 -17.52 -9.87
CA GLN A 196 9.08 -17.35 -11.25
C GLN A 196 8.16 -18.49 -11.71
N SER A 197 8.56 -19.74 -11.47
CA SER A 197 7.76 -20.92 -11.81
C SER A 197 6.40 -20.95 -11.10
N ARG A 198 6.33 -20.42 -9.87
CA ARG A 198 5.07 -20.31 -9.11
C ARG A 198 4.20 -19.11 -9.50
N ALA A 199 4.81 -18.05 -9.98
CA ALA A 199 4.10 -16.84 -10.38
C ALA A 199 3.33 -17.05 -11.70
N MET A 200 3.87 -17.86 -12.63
CA MET A 200 3.25 -18.19 -13.91
C MET A 200 1.79 -18.68 -13.81
N PRO A 201 1.46 -19.75 -13.06
CA PRO A 201 0.08 -20.24 -12.98
C PRO A 201 -0.88 -19.25 -12.28
N ARG A 202 -0.34 -18.25 -11.58
CA ARG A 202 -1.10 -17.21 -10.88
C ARG A 202 -1.23 -15.91 -11.67
N ASN A 203 -0.62 -15.83 -12.86
CA ASN A 203 -0.51 -14.61 -13.67
C ASN A 203 0.06 -13.41 -12.88
N VAL A 204 1.03 -13.69 -12.00
CA VAL A 204 1.74 -12.70 -11.18
C VAL A 204 3.13 -12.47 -11.78
N VAL A 205 3.63 -11.24 -11.74
CA VAL A 205 5.05 -10.96 -12.06
C VAL A 205 5.89 -11.30 -10.84
N ALA A 206 6.84 -12.23 -10.98
CA ALA A 206 7.70 -12.61 -9.87
C ALA A 206 8.78 -11.54 -9.59
N PRO A 207 9.27 -11.45 -8.34
CA PRO A 207 10.42 -10.62 -8.03
C PRO A 207 11.70 -11.21 -8.64
N THR A 208 12.56 -10.33 -9.16
CA THR A 208 13.92 -10.66 -9.59
C THR A 208 14.83 -10.85 -8.38
N GLU A 209 16.01 -11.45 -8.60
CA GLU A 209 17.02 -11.62 -7.55
C GLU A 209 17.40 -10.26 -6.91
N ASP A 210 17.59 -9.22 -7.72
CA ASP A 210 17.94 -7.88 -7.23
C ASP A 210 16.83 -7.27 -6.37
N GLN A 211 15.56 -7.46 -6.75
CA GLN A 211 14.41 -7.02 -5.96
C GLN A 211 14.33 -7.76 -4.63
N LEU A 212 14.61 -9.07 -4.61
CA LEU A 212 14.67 -9.84 -3.37
C LEU A 212 15.81 -9.37 -2.46
N ARG A 213 16.99 -9.07 -3.02
CA ARG A 213 18.13 -8.54 -2.26
C ARG A 213 17.85 -7.14 -1.70
N ALA A 214 17.21 -6.26 -2.47
CA ALA A 214 16.76 -4.96 -2.01
C ALA A 214 15.75 -5.09 -0.86
N TRP A 215 14.79 -6.02 -0.99
CA TRP A 215 13.82 -6.29 0.05
C TRP A 215 14.46 -6.80 1.35
N ALA A 216 15.38 -7.77 1.26
CA ALA A 216 16.10 -8.28 2.42
C ALA A 216 16.99 -7.24 3.11
N SER A 217 17.41 -6.20 2.39
CA SER A 217 18.24 -5.10 2.89
C SER A 217 17.44 -3.94 3.47
N THR A 218 16.10 -3.99 3.40
CA THR A 218 15.24 -2.90 3.89
C THR A 218 15.31 -2.86 5.41
N PRO A 219 15.67 -1.71 6.02
CA PRO A 219 15.74 -1.60 7.47
C PRO A 219 14.35 -1.86 8.05
N VAL A 220 14.27 -2.81 8.98
CA VAL A 220 13.06 -3.05 9.77
C VAL A 220 12.89 -1.82 10.65
N GLY A 221 11.93 -0.97 10.32
CA GLY A 221 11.58 0.17 11.16
C GLY A 221 11.30 -0.32 12.58
N VAL A 222 12.08 0.21 13.53
CA VAL A 222 11.92 0.04 14.98
C VAL A 222 10.64 0.74 15.43
#